data_AF-A0A965IBD2-F1
#
_entry.id   AF-A0A965IBD2-F1
#
_cell.length_a   1.000
_cell.length_b   1.000
_cell.length_c   1.000
_cell.angle_alpha   90.00
_cell.angle_beta   90.00
_cell.angle_gamma   90.00
#
_symmetry.space_group_name_H-M   'P 1'
#
loop_
_entity.id
_entity.type
_entity.pdbx_description
1 polymer ?
#
loop_
_entity_poly.entity_id
_entity_poly.type
_entity_poly.pdbx_seq_one_letter_code
_entity_poly.pdbx_strand_id
1 'polypeptide(L)'
;MRYAQWGFSLIELMSVVAIIGILAPIALPAYQDYSVHARVSEGISLGAAAKANVQDVLSSGIVSSTGFGMGYVSPSATANIDSIAIAAD
;
A
#
# COMPACT_ATOMS: atom_id res chain seq x y z
N MET A 1 21.41 -18.16 46.62
CA MET A 1 21.89 -18.99 45.49
C MET A 1 21.93 -18.08 44.27
N ARG A 2 23.10 -17.86 43.69
CA ARG A 2 23.26 -16.98 42.51
C ARG A 2 23.11 -17.87 41.28
N TYR A 3 22.04 -17.68 40.51
CA TYR A 3 21.91 -18.30 39.20
C TYR A 3 23.05 -17.78 38.33
N ALA A 4 23.94 -18.66 37.89
CA ALA A 4 24.97 -18.30 36.92
C ALA A 4 24.25 -17.82 35.66
N GLN A 5 24.47 -16.56 35.29
CA GLN A 5 23.87 -15.99 34.10
C GLN A 5 24.59 -16.59 32.88
N TRP A 6 23.97 -17.59 32.24
CA TRP A 6 24.50 -18.24 31.05
C TRP A 6 24.32 -17.28 29.88
N GLY A 7 25.39 -16.60 29.50
CA GLY A 7 25.41 -15.76 28.31
C GLY A 7 25.36 -16.60 27.04
N PHE A 8 24.87 -15.99 25.96
CA PHE A 8 24.84 -16.59 24.64
C PHE A 8 26.26 -16.75 24.07
N SER A 9 26.55 -17.88 23.43
CA SER A 9 27.86 -18.14 22.84
C SER A 9 28.01 -17.44 21.49
N LEU A 10 29.23 -17.01 21.16
CA LEU A 10 29.53 -16.45 19.84
C LEU A 10 29.21 -17.42 18.71
N ILE A 11 29.38 -18.73 18.94
CA ILE A 11 29.09 -19.74 17.92
C ILE A 11 27.58 -19.85 17.65
N GLU A 12 26.76 -19.68 18.69
CA GLU A 12 25.30 -19.69 18.56
C GLU A 12 24.86 -18.47 17.73
N LEU A 13 25.42 -17.29 18.02
CA LEU A 13 25.15 -16.06 17.27
C LEU A 13 25.57 -16.16 15.81
N MET A 14 26.77 -16.66 15.54
CA MET A 14 27.29 -16.77 14.18
C MET A 14 26.43 -17.70 13.32
N SER A 15 25.95 -18.81 13.88
CA SER A 15 25.07 -19.74 13.14
C SER A 15 23.70 -19.13 12.82
N VAL A 16 23.12 -18.36 13.74
CA VAL A 16 21.84 -17.67 13.52
C VAL A 16 21.97 -16.61 12.43
N VAL A 17 23.02 -15.79 12.48
CA VAL A 17 23.28 -14.77 11.45
C VAL A 17 23.53 -15.41 10.08
N ALA A 18 24.22 -16.55 10.03
CA ALA A 18 24.46 -17.27 8.78
C ALA A 18 23.15 -17.76 8.13
N ILE A 19 22.22 -18.30 8.92
CA ILE A 19 20.91 -18.75 8.42
C ILE A 19 20.07 -17.55 7.95
N ILE A 20 20.03 -16.47 8.74
CA ILE A 20 19.32 -15.24 8.35
C ILE A 20 19.91 -14.67 7.05
N GLY A 21 21.24 -14.71 6.89
CA GLY A 21 21.92 -14.25 5.67
C GLY A 21 21.49 -15.02 4.40
N ILE A 22 21.18 -16.31 4.52
CA ILE A 22 20.67 -17.12 3.41
C ILE A 22 19.20 -16.81 3.11
N LEU A 23 18.39 -16.56 4.15
CA LEU A 23 16.94 -16.35 4.01
C LEU A 23 16.54 -14.91 3.66
N ALA A 24 17.30 -13.91 4.14
CA ALA A 24 16.98 -12.49 3.98
C ALA A 24 16.78 -12.02 2.53
N PRO A 25 17.56 -12.48 1.53
CA PRO A 25 17.37 -12.10 0.13
C PRO A 25 16.02 -12.54 -0.46
N ILE A 26 15.37 -13.55 0.12
CA ILE A 26 14.06 -14.03 -0.33
C ILE A 26 12.96 -13.32 0.46
N ALA A 27 13.13 -13.22 1.78
CA ALA A 27 12.12 -12.68 2.67
C ALA A 27 11.90 -11.17 2.46
N LEU A 28 12.97 -10.38 2.37
CA LEU A 28 12.86 -8.92 2.27
C LEU A 28 12.11 -8.45 1.01
N PRO A 29 12.47 -8.89 -0.21
CA PRO A 29 11.72 -8.49 -1.40
C PRO A 29 10.28 -9.02 -1.41
N ALA A 30 10.01 -10.21 -0.85
CA ALA A 30 8.64 -10.72 -0.73
C ALA A 30 7.76 -9.84 0.18
N TYR A 31 8.29 -9.36 1.32
CA TYR A 31 7.58 -8.42 2.18
C TYR A 31 7.35 -7.05 1.52
N GLN A 32 8.33 -6.58 0.75
CA GLN A 32 8.21 -5.34 -0.01
C GLN A 32 7.12 -5.45 -1.07
N ASP A 33 7.09 -6.54 -1.85
CA ASP A 33 6.07 -6.79 -2.87
C ASP A 33 4.67 -6.84 -2.26
N TYR A 34 4.49 -7.56 -1.14
CA TYR A 34 3.22 -7.58 -0.42
C TYR A 34 2.76 -6.18 0.01
N SER A 35 3.69 -5.38 0.54
CA SER A 35 3.39 -4.01 0.97
C SER A 35 3.02 -3.12 -0.21
N VAL A 36 3.71 -3.26 -1.35
CA VAL A 36 3.38 -2.54 -2.59
C VAL A 36 2.01 -2.94 -3.11
N HIS A 37 1.71 -4.24 -3.16
CA HIS A 37 0.40 -4.75 -3.56
C HIS A 37 -0.73 -4.19 -2.69
N ALA A 38 -0.53 -4.13 -1.37
CA ALA A 38 -1.49 -3.53 -0.46
C ALA A 38 -1.75 -2.04 -0.77
N ARG A 39 -0.69 -1.26 -1.03
CA ARG A 39 -0.79 0.16 -1.40
C ARG A 39 -1.51 0.37 -2.73
N VAL A 40 -1.24 -0.46 -3.73
CA VAL A 40 -1.93 -0.41 -5.02
C VAL A 40 -3.41 -0.76 -4.86
N SER A 41 -3.72 -1.80 -4.08
CA SER A 41 -5.09 -2.21 -3.79
C SER A 41 -5.89 -1.11 -3.10
N GLU A 42 -5.28 -0.40 -2.16
CA GLU A 42 -5.86 0.78 -1.50
C GLU A 42 -6.22 1.87 -2.52
N GLY A 43 -5.29 2.22 -3.42
CA GLY A 43 -5.53 3.20 -4.48
C GLY A 43 -6.68 2.81 -5.42
N ILE A 44 -6.75 1.53 -5.81
CA ILE A 44 -7.85 1.00 -6.64
C ILE A 44 -9.18 1.08 -5.89
N SER A 45 -9.19 0.72 -4.61
CA SER A 45 -10.40 0.75 -3.77
C SER A 45 -10.93 2.18 -3.61
N LEU A 46 -10.06 3.15 -3.32
CA LEU A 46 -10.44 4.56 -3.20
C LEU A 46 -10.86 5.15 -4.55
N GLY A 47 -10.23 4.73 -5.65
CA GLY A 47 -10.58 5.16 -7.01
C GLY A 47 -11.90 4.61 -7.55
N ALA A 48 -12.49 3.61 -6.89
CA ALA A 48 -13.76 3.03 -7.32
C ALA A 48 -14.91 4.06 -7.35
N ALA A 49 -14.91 5.01 -6.40
CA ALA A 49 -15.88 6.10 -6.36
C ALA A 49 -15.72 7.06 -7.56
N ALA A 50 -14.48 7.37 -7.94
CA ALA A 50 -14.19 8.19 -9.11
C ALA A 50 -14.68 7.51 -10.39
N LYS A 51 -14.38 6.21 -10.55
CA LYS A 51 -14.86 5.41 -11.69
C LYS A 51 -16.39 5.39 -11.78
N ALA A 52 -17.07 5.18 -10.65
CA ALA A 52 -18.53 5.16 -10.62
C ALA A 52 -19.13 6.53 -11.03
N ASN A 53 -18.54 7.63 -10.55
CA ASN A 53 -18.99 8.98 -10.93
C ASN A 53 -18.83 9.22 -12.43
N VAL A 54 -17.67 8.87 -13.02
CA VAL A 54 -17.46 9.00 -14.47
C VAL A 54 -18.52 8.22 -15.26
N GLN A 55 -18.85 7.00 -14.83
CA GLN A 55 -19.87 6.17 -15.49
C GLN A 55 -21.27 6.77 -15.36
N ASP A 56 -21.61 7.36 -14.22
CA ASP A 56 -22.91 7.98 -13.97
C ASP A 56 -23.08 9.26 -14.81
N VAL A 57 -22.08 10.14 -14.79
CA VAL A 57 -22.08 11.38 -15.60
C VAL A 57 -22.16 11.06 -17.09
N LEU A 58 -21.38 10.08 -17.56
CA LEU A 58 -21.46 9.62 -18.95
C LEU A 58 -22.86 9.10 -19.32
N SER A 59 -23.48 8.32 -18.42
CA SER A 59 -24.81 7.74 -18.63
C SER A 59 -25.93 8.78 -18.57
N SER A 60 -25.74 9.86 -17.80
CA SER A 60 -26.68 10.98 -17.71
C SER A 60 -26.78 11.79 -19.00
N GLY A 61 -25.77 11.71 -19.88
CA GLY A 61 -25.67 12.51 -21.10
C GLY A 61 -25.43 14.00 -20.85
N ILE A 62 -25.22 14.42 -19.60
CA ILE A 62 -24.95 15.80 -19.21
C ILE A 62 -23.48 15.91 -18.82
N VAL A 63 -22.67 16.50 -19.70
CA VAL A 63 -21.29 16.88 -19.38
C VAL A 63 -21.28 18.37 -19.08
N SER A 64 -20.97 18.75 -17.84
CA SER A 64 -20.86 20.15 -17.41
C SER A 64 -19.47 20.73 -17.71
N SER A 65 -19.25 22.01 -17.43
CA SER A 65 -17.93 22.65 -17.48
C SER A 65 -16.88 21.99 -16.57
N THR A 66 -17.31 21.15 -15.62
CA THR A 66 -16.45 20.31 -14.77
C THR A 66 -16.16 18.92 -15.36
N GLY A 67 -16.59 18.67 -16.61
CA GLY A 67 -16.43 17.38 -17.28
C GLY A 67 -17.12 16.25 -16.51
N PHE A 68 -16.41 15.12 -16.40
CA PHE A 68 -16.83 13.95 -15.64
C PHE A 68 -16.65 14.10 -14.12
N GLY A 69 -16.14 15.23 -13.62
CA GLY A 69 -15.99 15.49 -12.19
C GLY A 69 -17.26 16.01 -11.51
N MET A 70 -18.40 16.05 -12.20
CA MET A 70 -19.63 16.62 -11.65
C MET A 70 -20.06 15.88 -10.38
N GLY A 71 -20.19 16.62 -9.27
CA GLY A 71 -20.62 16.06 -7.99
C GLY A 71 -19.63 15.06 -7.37
N TYR A 72 -18.45 14.88 -7.95
CA TYR A 72 -17.42 14.03 -7.37
C TYR A 72 -16.78 14.71 -6.17
N VAL A 73 -16.69 13.97 -5.06
CA VAL A 73 -15.96 14.39 -3.86
C VAL A 73 -14.77 13.45 -3.71
N SER A 74 -13.56 14.01 -3.75
CA SER A 74 -12.35 13.22 -3.56
C SER A 74 -12.31 12.64 -2.14
N PRO A 75 -11.88 11.37 -1.98
CA PRO A 75 -11.66 10.80 -0.66
C PRO A 75 -10.53 11.54 0.08
N SER A 76 -10.56 11.48 1.42
CA SER A 76 -9.47 12.02 2.25
C SER A 76 -8.15 11.33 1.94
N ALA A 77 -7.06 12.08 2.01
CA ALA A 77 -5.71 11.55 1.91
C ALA A 77 -5.45 10.46 2.97
N THR A 78 -4.64 9.48 2.59
CA THR A 78 -4.12 8.42 3.45
C THR A 78 -2.60 8.47 3.48
N ALA A 79 -1.96 7.57 4.23
CA ALA A 79 -0.50 7.48 4.26
C ALA A 79 0.12 7.07 2.91
N ASN A 80 -0.66 6.45 2.02
CA ASN A 80 -0.18 5.92 0.74
C ASN A 80 -0.75 6.67 -0.47
N ILE A 81 -1.85 7.42 -0.30
CA ILE A 81 -2.56 8.12 -1.37
C ILE A 81 -2.79 9.57 -0.95
N ASP A 82 -2.19 10.51 -1.69
CA ASP A 82 -2.31 11.95 -1.41
C ASP A 82 -3.66 12.52 -1.88
N SER A 83 -4.09 12.18 -3.10
CA SER A 83 -5.42 12.55 -3.61
C SER A 83 -5.86 11.66 -4.77
N ILE A 84 -7.17 11.65 -5.04
CA ILE A 84 -7.77 11.06 -6.24
C ILE A 84 -8.69 12.08 -6.87
N ALA A 85 -8.33 12.52 -8.08
CA ALA A 85 -9.09 13.50 -8.85
C ALA A 85 -9.57 12.89 -10.18
N ILE A 86 -10.71 13.38 -10.65
CA ILE A 86 -11.16 13.20 -12.03
C ILE A 86 -10.66 14.43 -12.79
N ALA A 87 -9.80 14.23 -13.79
CA ALA A 87 -9.34 15.34 -14.63
C ALA A 87 -10.52 15.95 -15.40
N ALA A 88 -10.56 17.27 -15.46
CA ALA A 88 -11.38 17.95 -16.46
C ALA A 88 -10.62 17.89 -17.79
N ASP A 89 -11.26 17.39 -18.84
CA ASP A 89 -10.76 17.50 -20.22
C ASP A 89 -10.75 18.97 -20.70
#